data_AF-A0A285NI51-F1
#
_entry.id   AF-A0A285NI51-F1
#
_cell.length_a   1.000
_cell.length_b   1.000
_cell.length_c   1.000
_cell.angle_alpha   90.00
_cell.angle_beta   90.00
_cell.angle_gamma   90.00
#
_symmetry.space_group_name_H-M   'P 1'
#
loop_
_entity.id
_entity.type
_entity.pdbx_description
1 polymer ?
#
loop_
_entity_poly.entity_id
_entity_poly.type
_entity_poly.pdbx_seq_one_letter_code
_entity_poly.pdbx_strand_id
1 'polypeptide(L)'
;MSLDDLLAYYGYDFLKSKIIDGKIEKDALVSYYQIFNSEYDDLKFVLYKTLRKYPYLIDIPVLSKTIKLPEKVIFKIFNLPYKKAYFPVSTGKILELIALPLEEISVVLSSGVKEEDTRVIEKLTGNKFFSIFSDRFEGSSYMLALYSSLKYSQEILKSFSFTGVVGADGEIYEVGFLPEKEKASKMAGLKLISPLLVSNVKELDYWLGEESIDIPFLYLRKKKHPEKVLENFEKIIKEKRENFSLRGLESIFDIHEEDLFINLQKDLPSVKNSETLWQWKNEIKNFERKITQIYSRIKGKKRILHLASSIASLSLGFGVKLGGRKPVILYHYQSDEYIPVIDLSDSKKIRKIKYVRKNIDTELKYITVSYPASIEKSQDVAVGIWLASHNPFDSIERFLKTNNLTDCLVKIESKNFQGDIPLPSDFEDTPRNYWIEIVSEIYSVISVLKYRYKIKRFHLFLSVPVPIATALGMALGHFIDIIVYNYNTLPDALDKELYFPVFNLKDEILKSKF
;
A
#
# COMPACT_ATOMS: atom_id res chain seq x y z
N MET A 1 9.92 -39.49 41.18
CA MET A 1 8.55 -38.95 41.20
C MET A 1 8.04 -38.95 39.76
N SER A 2 6.89 -39.56 39.48
CA SER A 2 6.22 -39.52 38.17
C SER A 2 5.45 -38.20 38.00
N LEU A 3 4.91 -37.92 36.80
CA LEU A 3 3.95 -36.84 36.61
C LEU A 3 2.68 -37.03 37.46
N ASP A 4 2.20 -38.27 37.60
CA ASP A 4 1.03 -38.59 38.42
C ASP A 4 1.29 -38.28 39.90
N ASP A 5 2.49 -38.55 40.38
CA ASP A 5 2.90 -38.20 41.75
C ASP A 5 2.91 -36.66 41.94
N LEU A 6 3.39 -35.90 40.94
CA LEU A 6 3.35 -34.44 40.99
C LEU A 6 1.92 -33.90 41.03
N LEU A 7 1.04 -34.44 40.21
CA LEU A 7 -0.37 -34.05 40.15
C LEU A 7 -1.10 -34.44 41.45
N ALA A 8 -0.85 -35.63 41.99
CA ALA A 8 -1.43 -36.08 43.24
C ALA A 8 -0.94 -35.25 44.44
N TYR A 9 0.35 -34.87 44.45
CA TYR A 9 0.94 -34.12 45.55
C TYR A 9 0.55 -32.64 45.55
N TYR A 10 0.62 -31.99 44.40
CA TYR A 10 0.40 -30.55 44.30
C TYR A 10 -1.05 -30.18 43.96
N GLY A 11 -1.77 -31.04 43.24
CA GLY A 11 -2.99 -30.66 42.54
C GLY A 11 -2.69 -29.83 41.29
N TYR A 12 -3.63 -29.85 40.34
CA TYR A 12 -3.44 -29.29 39.00
C TYR A 12 -3.11 -27.78 39.00
N ASP A 13 -3.96 -26.98 39.65
CA ASP A 13 -3.83 -25.52 39.62
C ASP A 13 -2.57 -25.04 40.34
N PHE A 14 -2.21 -25.70 41.44
CA PHE A 14 -0.99 -25.37 42.17
C PHE A 14 0.26 -25.77 41.39
N LEU A 15 0.25 -26.94 40.73
CA LEU A 15 1.34 -27.36 39.85
C LEU A 15 1.54 -26.36 38.70
N LYS A 16 0.45 -25.95 38.05
CA LYS A 16 0.46 -24.93 37.00
C LYS A 16 1.06 -23.62 37.50
N SER A 17 0.65 -23.15 38.68
CA SER A 17 1.18 -21.96 39.33
C SER A 17 2.68 -22.08 39.62
N LYS A 18 3.14 -23.22 40.19
CA LYS A 18 4.56 -23.50 40.41
C LYS A 18 5.38 -23.42 39.12
N ILE A 19 4.88 -23.98 38.02
CA ILE A 19 5.54 -23.92 36.71
C ILE A 19 5.64 -22.46 36.25
N ILE A 20 4.55 -21.70 36.27
CA ILE A 20 4.54 -20.28 35.85
C ILE A 20 5.60 -19.45 36.61
N ASP A 21 5.73 -19.71 37.91
CA ASP A 21 6.69 -19.03 38.77
C ASP A 21 8.16 -19.46 38.52
N GLY A 22 8.38 -20.56 37.80
CA GLY A 22 9.71 -21.17 37.63
C GLY A 22 10.21 -21.92 38.86
N LYS A 23 9.32 -22.26 39.80
CA LYS A 23 9.63 -23.01 41.03
C LYS A 23 9.69 -24.51 40.74
N ILE A 24 10.61 -24.88 39.85
CA ILE A 24 10.87 -26.26 39.43
C ILE A 24 12.11 -26.77 40.14
N GLU A 25 11.95 -27.83 40.92
CA GLU A 25 13.02 -28.52 41.65
C GLU A 25 13.92 -29.27 40.64
N LYS A 26 15.25 -29.09 40.73
CA LYS A 26 16.21 -29.64 39.75
C LYS A 26 16.18 -31.17 39.70
N ASP A 27 16.04 -31.80 40.85
CA ASP A 27 15.91 -33.24 41.05
C ASP A 27 14.57 -33.80 40.52
N ALA A 28 13.57 -32.94 40.31
CA ALA A 28 12.29 -33.30 39.72
C ALA A 28 12.16 -32.96 38.22
N LEU A 29 13.22 -32.43 37.57
CA LEU A 29 13.16 -31.96 36.16
C LEU A 29 12.58 -33.00 35.18
N VAL A 30 12.96 -34.27 35.34
CA VAL A 30 12.45 -35.37 34.51
C VAL A 30 10.92 -35.46 34.61
N SER A 31 10.37 -35.36 35.82
CA SER A 31 8.94 -35.42 36.10
C SER A 31 8.18 -34.27 35.45
N TYR A 32 8.75 -33.06 35.47
CA TYR A 32 8.19 -31.91 34.78
C TYR A 32 8.26 -32.08 33.25
N TYR A 33 9.35 -32.62 32.70
CA TYR A 33 9.47 -32.86 31.26
C TYR A 33 8.49 -33.91 30.73
N GLN A 34 8.03 -34.84 31.58
CA GLN A 34 6.97 -35.79 31.23
C GLN A 34 5.64 -35.10 30.87
N ILE A 35 5.42 -33.85 31.31
CA ILE A 35 4.24 -33.05 30.92
C ILE A 35 4.13 -32.95 29.40
N PHE A 36 5.25 -32.85 28.66
CA PHE A 36 5.21 -32.79 27.19
C PHE A 36 4.62 -34.04 26.53
N ASN A 37 4.64 -35.19 27.21
CA ASN A 37 4.05 -36.45 26.75
C ASN A 37 2.63 -36.69 27.31
N SER A 38 2.10 -35.77 28.12
CA SER A 38 0.77 -35.89 28.73
C SER A 38 -0.36 -35.43 27.80
N GLU A 39 -1.61 -35.49 28.27
CA GLU A 39 -2.78 -34.92 27.58
C GLU A 39 -3.09 -33.46 27.95
N TYR A 40 -2.34 -32.87 28.89
CA TYR A 40 -2.59 -31.53 29.43
C TYR A 40 -1.90 -30.43 28.59
N ASP A 41 -2.50 -30.08 27.45
CA ASP A 41 -1.89 -29.14 26.49
C ASP A 41 -1.60 -27.74 27.06
N ASP A 42 -2.46 -27.23 27.94
CA ASP A 42 -2.22 -25.96 28.63
C ASP A 42 -1.03 -26.05 29.60
N LEU A 43 -0.82 -27.17 30.30
CA LEU A 43 0.41 -27.40 31.10
C LEU A 43 1.64 -27.47 30.21
N LYS A 44 1.58 -28.16 29.05
CA LYS A 44 2.70 -28.19 28.08
C LYS A 44 3.08 -26.79 27.62
N PHE A 45 2.07 -25.98 27.29
CA PHE A 45 2.27 -24.62 26.82
C PHE A 45 2.90 -23.72 27.89
N VAL A 46 2.39 -23.82 29.12
CA VAL A 46 2.92 -23.10 30.28
C VAL A 46 4.36 -23.54 30.59
N LEU A 47 4.65 -24.84 30.55
CA LEU A 47 6.00 -25.37 30.74
C LEU A 47 6.95 -24.87 29.66
N TYR A 48 6.57 -24.95 28.38
CA TYR A 48 7.37 -24.42 27.28
C TYR A 48 7.73 -22.94 27.48
N LYS A 49 6.74 -22.09 27.79
CA LYS A 49 6.96 -20.66 28.07
C LYS A 49 7.89 -20.45 29.27
N THR A 50 7.75 -21.26 30.31
CA THR A 50 8.57 -21.19 31.52
C THR A 50 10.01 -21.55 31.23
N LEU A 51 10.26 -22.65 30.52
CA LEU A 51 11.61 -23.08 30.14
C LEU A 51 12.31 -22.04 29.26
N ARG A 52 11.58 -21.41 28.32
CA ARG A 52 12.09 -20.28 27.53
C ARG A 52 12.45 -19.06 28.41
N LYS A 53 11.65 -18.77 29.44
CA LYS A 53 11.87 -17.64 30.37
C LYS A 53 13.03 -17.91 31.33
N TYR A 54 13.23 -19.17 31.73
CA TYR A 54 14.25 -19.60 32.68
C TYR A 54 15.15 -20.68 32.07
N PRO A 55 16.07 -20.32 31.16
CA PRO A 55 16.88 -21.30 30.41
C PRO A 55 17.74 -22.22 31.27
N TYR A 56 18.06 -21.84 32.52
CA TYR A 56 18.79 -22.68 33.47
C TYR A 56 18.02 -23.94 33.89
N LEU A 57 16.71 -24.01 33.60
CA LEU A 57 15.85 -25.18 33.80
C LEU A 57 15.87 -26.14 32.60
N ILE A 58 16.66 -25.86 31.55
CA ILE A 58 16.75 -26.69 30.35
C ILE A 58 17.99 -27.59 30.44
N ASP A 59 17.76 -28.88 30.62
CA ASP A 59 18.74 -29.95 30.44
C ASP A 59 18.43 -30.67 29.11
N ILE A 60 19.24 -30.38 28.08
CA ILE A 60 18.98 -30.84 26.71
C ILE A 60 19.02 -32.37 26.60
N PRO A 61 20.07 -33.08 27.09
CA PRO A 61 20.11 -34.54 27.06
C PRO A 61 18.89 -35.18 27.75
N VAL A 62 18.51 -34.68 28.93
CA VAL A 62 17.37 -35.22 29.69
C VAL A 62 16.05 -34.96 28.98
N LEU A 63 15.85 -33.76 28.44
CA LEU A 63 14.64 -33.39 27.70
C LEU A 63 14.52 -34.19 26.41
N SER A 64 15.61 -34.28 25.64
CA SER A 64 15.75 -35.07 24.41
C SER A 64 15.33 -36.52 24.63
N LYS A 65 15.84 -37.16 25.69
CA LYS A 65 15.49 -38.54 26.04
C LYS A 65 14.02 -38.67 26.47
N THR A 66 13.50 -37.71 27.23
CA THR A 66 12.12 -37.73 27.74
C THR A 66 11.09 -37.59 26.63
N ILE A 67 11.28 -36.64 25.71
CA ILE A 67 10.31 -36.37 24.63
C ILE A 67 10.66 -37.07 23.30
N LYS A 68 11.73 -37.87 23.29
CA LYS A 68 12.19 -38.69 22.15
C LYS A 68 12.45 -37.88 20.88
N LEU A 69 13.03 -36.69 21.02
CA LEU A 69 13.45 -35.84 19.90
C LEU A 69 14.97 -35.67 19.91
N PRO A 70 15.64 -35.48 18.76
CA PRO A 70 17.08 -35.23 18.74
C PRO A 70 17.48 -33.98 19.54
N GLU A 71 18.61 -34.03 20.26
CA GLU A 71 19.14 -32.90 21.04
C GLU A 71 19.25 -31.61 20.22
N LYS A 72 19.65 -31.72 18.95
CA LYS A 72 19.73 -30.57 18.02
C LYS A 72 18.37 -29.91 17.79
N VAL A 73 17.30 -30.69 17.70
CA VAL A 73 15.93 -30.19 17.54
C VAL A 73 15.46 -29.53 18.83
N ILE A 74 15.72 -30.14 19.99
CA ILE A 74 15.45 -29.53 21.31
C ILE A 74 16.15 -28.17 21.42
N PHE A 75 17.45 -28.13 21.14
CA PHE A 75 18.23 -26.91 21.18
C PHE A 75 17.60 -25.81 20.33
N LYS A 76 17.20 -26.13 19.09
CA LYS A 76 16.52 -25.18 18.19
C LYS A 76 15.17 -24.70 18.75
N ILE A 77 14.33 -25.61 19.26
CA ILE A 77 13.00 -25.29 19.81
C ILE A 77 13.09 -24.25 20.93
N PHE A 78 14.13 -24.29 21.77
CA PHE A 78 14.28 -23.37 22.89
C PHE A 78 15.14 -22.13 22.60
N ASN A 79 15.99 -22.14 21.57
CA ASN A 79 16.89 -21.02 21.27
C ASN A 79 16.48 -20.16 20.05
N LEU A 80 15.72 -20.70 19.09
CA LEU A 80 15.30 -19.92 17.92
C LEU A 80 14.17 -18.94 18.26
N PRO A 81 14.10 -17.75 17.60
CA PRO A 81 12.96 -16.86 17.76
C PRO A 81 11.67 -17.56 17.30
N TYR A 82 10.58 -17.31 18.01
CA TYR A 82 9.28 -17.86 17.70
C TYR A 82 8.28 -16.75 17.42
N LYS A 83 7.19 -17.12 16.74
CA LYS A 83 6.07 -16.23 16.45
C LYS A 83 4.82 -16.75 17.15
N LYS A 84 3.95 -15.82 17.52
CA LYS A 84 2.65 -16.05 18.13
C LYS A 84 1.56 -15.70 17.13
N ALA A 85 0.62 -16.61 16.95
CA ALA A 85 -0.63 -16.36 16.23
C ALA A 85 -1.81 -16.73 17.13
N TYR A 86 -2.99 -16.25 16.76
CA TYR A 86 -4.22 -16.47 17.50
C TYR A 86 -5.27 -17.11 16.62
N PHE A 87 -6.10 -17.97 17.19
CA PHE A 87 -7.26 -18.52 16.49
C PHE A 87 -8.43 -18.72 17.45
N PRO A 88 -9.65 -18.41 17.04
CA PRO A 88 -10.85 -18.67 17.83
C PRO A 88 -11.32 -20.12 17.66
N VAL A 89 -11.76 -20.72 18.77
CA VAL A 89 -12.45 -22.03 18.78
C VAL A 89 -13.96 -21.86 18.91
N SER A 90 -14.74 -22.92 18.64
CA SER A 90 -16.21 -22.90 18.64
C SER A 90 -16.83 -22.47 19.96
N THR A 91 -16.13 -22.63 21.09
CA THR A 91 -16.58 -22.17 22.41
C THR A 91 -16.48 -20.65 22.61
N GLY A 92 -16.02 -19.90 21.60
CA GLY A 92 -15.82 -18.46 21.70
C GLY A 92 -14.55 -18.05 22.45
N LYS A 93 -13.64 -18.99 22.73
CA LYS A 93 -12.31 -18.72 23.31
C LYS A 93 -11.29 -18.44 22.20
N ILE A 94 -10.37 -17.52 22.44
CA ILE A 94 -9.18 -17.31 21.60
C ILE A 94 -8.02 -18.12 22.18
N LEU A 95 -7.42 -18.97 21.35
CA LEU A 95 -6.23 -19.73 21.70
C LEU A 95 -4.98 -19.09 21.09
N GLU A 96 -3.87 -19.19 21.81
CA GLU A 96 -2.54 -18.77 21.37
C GLU A 96 -1.80 -19.98 20.78
N LEU A 97 -1.21 -19.80 19.61
CA LEU A 97 -0.32 -20.73 18.95
C LEU A 97 1.08 -20.13 18.93
N ILE A 98 2.07 -20.91 19.35
CA ILE A 98 3.48 -20.59 19.15
C ILE A 98 4.04 -21.48 18.05
N ALA A 99 4.70 -20.88 17.07
CA ALA A 99 5.40 -21.61 16.03
C ALA A 99 6.78 -21.01 15.69
N LEU A 100 7.67 -21.86 15.19
CA LEU A 100 8.97 -21.46 14.64
C LEU A 100 9.40 -22.44 13.54
N PRO A 101 10.15 -21.97 12.52
CA PRO A 101 10.66 -22.84 11.47
C PRO A 101 11.77 -23.76 11.99
N LEU A 102 11.78 -24.98 11.48
CA LEU A 102 12.80 -26.01 11.68
C LEU A 102 13.30 -26.49 10.31
N GLU A 103 14.45 -27.16 10.30
CA GLU A 103 15.08 -27.68 9.07
C GLU A 103 14.80 -29.17 8.85
N GLU A 104 14.68 -29.95 9.92
CA GLU A 104 14.81 -31.42 9.86
C GLU A 104 13.47 -32.12 9.96
N ILE A 105 12.74 -31.88 11.04
CA ILE A 105 11.48 -32.53 11.36
C ILE A 105 10.47 -31.50 11.87
N SER A 106 9.19 -31.72 11.57
CA SER A 106 8.14 -30.95 12.23
C SER A 106 7.80 -31.60 13.56
N VAL A 107 7.57 -30.77 14.57
CA VAL A 107 7.31 -31.17 15.94
C VAL A 107 6.08 -30.44 16.43
N VAL A 108 5.05 -31.20 16.81
CA VAL A 108 3.84 -30.65 17.42
C VAL A 108 3.66 -31.29 18.78
N LEU A 109 3.65 -30.47 19.84
CA LEU A 109 3.56 -30.99 21.21
C LEU A 109 2.12 -31.00 21.76
N SER A 110 1.18 -30.32 21.11
CA SER A 110 -0.22 -30.31 21.53
C SER A 110 -1.02 -31.45 20.92
N SER A 111 -2.00 -31.95 21.66
CA SER A 111 -2.99 -32.89 21.16
C SER A 111 -3.96 -32.22 20.19
N GLY A 112 -4.65 -33.00 19.36
CA GLY A 112 -5.68 -32.50 18.43
C GLY A 112 -5.18 -32.03 17.05
N VAL A 113 -3.86 -31.93 16.85
CA VAL A 113 -3.26 -31.68 15.53
C VAL A 113 -3.09 -33.00 14.79
N LYS A 114 -3.60 -33.06 13.56
CA LYS A 114 -3.46 -34.25 12.71
C LYS A 114 -2.17 -34.21 11.90
N GLU A 115 -1.61 -35.38 11.61
CA GLU A 115 -0.40 -35.51 10.79
C GLU A 115 -0.63 -35.01 9.35
N GLU A 116 -1.83 -35.24 8.80
CA GLU A 116 -2.25 -34.75 7.48
C GLU A 116 -2.17 -33.21 7.40
N ASP A 117 -2.70 -32.52 8.41
CA ASP A 117 -2.68 -31.06 8.49
C ASP A 117 -1.22 -30.54 8.50
N THR A 118 -0.34 -31.21 9.27
CA THR A 118 1.08 -30.86 9.36
C THR A 118 1.77 -30.98 8.00
N ARG A 119 1.54 -32.08 7.27
CA ARG A 119 2.12 -32.29 5.93
C ARG A 119 1.66 -31.24 4.91
N VAL A 120 0.40 -30.80 5.01
CA VAL A 120 -0.12 -29.71 4.16
C VAL A 120 0.63 -28.41 4.44
N ILE A 121 0.77 -28.02 5.71
CA ILE A 121 1.47 -26.79 6.08
C ILE A 121 2.95 -26.85 5.67
N GLU A 122 3.63 -27.98 5.86
CA GLU A 122 5.02 -28.17 5.42
C GLU A 122 5.16 -27.95 3.90
N LYS A 123 4.25 -28.54 3.11
CA LYS A 123 4.25 -28.42 1.65
C LYS A 123 4.09 -26.97 1.20
N LEU A 124 3.13 -26.24 1.79
CA LEU A 124 2.84 -24.85 1.40
C LEU A 124 3.89 -23.85 1.91
N THR A 125 4.43 -24.09 3.09
CA THR A 125 5.43 -23.20 3.68
C THR A 125 6.84 -23.47 3.17
N GLY A 126 7.11 -24.67 2.67
CA GLY A 126 8.43 -25.14 2.29
C GLY A 126 9.36 -25.40 3.48
N ASN A 127 8.82 -25.40 4.71
CA ASN A 127 9.59 -25.49 5.94
C ASN A 127 9.02 -26.57 6.84
N LYS A 128 9.91 -27.27 7.54
CA LYS A 128 9.55 -28.00 8.76
C LYS A 128 9.31 -26.99 9.88
N PHE A 129 8.60 -27.36 10.94
CA PHE A 129 8.31 -26.41 12.01
C PHE A 129 8.07 -27.04 13.37
N PHE A 130 8.29 -26.25 14.41
CA PHE A 130 7.77 -26.55 15.74
C PHE A 130 6.47 -25.78 15.95
N SER A 131 5.48 -26.40 16.60
CA SER A 131 4.29 -25.71 17.08
C SER A 131 3.75 -26.25 18.41
N ILE A 132 3.19 -25.34 19.21
CA ILE A 132 2.51 -25.66 20.48
C ILE A 132 1.36 -24.67 20.74
N PHE A 133 0.26 -25.17 21.30
CA PHE A 133 -1.02 -24.48 21.46
C PHE A 133 -1.35 -24.31 22.94
N SER A 134 -2.01 -23.20 23.27
CA SER A 134 -2.28 -22.81 24.67
C SER A 134 -3.29 -23.66 25.41
N ASP A 135 -4.07 -24.46 24.69
CA ASP A 135 -5.13 -25.32 25.25
C ASP A 135 -5.50 -26.41 24.25
N ARG A 136 -6.29 -27.39 24.70
CA ARG A 136 -6.86 -28.44 23.87
C ARG A 136 -7.98 -27.88 22.99
N PHE A 137 -8.08 -28.38 21.76
CA PHE A 137 -9.12 -28.04 20.80
C PHE A 137 -9.41 -29.21 19.86
N GLU A 138 -10.45 -29.08 19.05
CA GLU A 138 -10.83 -30.06 18.04
C GLU A 138 -11.00 -29.41 16.66
N GLY A 139 -10.76 -30.22 15.62
CA GLY A 139 -10.88 -29.81 14.21
C GLY A 139 -9.66 -29.07 13.66
N SER A 140 -9.68 -28.80 12.36
CA SER A 140 -8.53 -28.30 11.59
C SER A 140 -8.55 -26.78 11.35
N SER A 141 -9.41 -26.02 12.05
CA SER A 141 -9.56 -24.58 11.82
C SER A 141 -8.34 -23.74 12.25
N TYR A 142 -7.39 -24.33 12.97
CA TYR A 142 -6.13 -23.71 13.38
C TYR A 142 -5.10 -23.63 12.25
N MET A 143 -5.28 -24.39 11.16
CA MET A 143 -4.29 -24.52 10.09
C MET A 143 -3.92 -23.16 9.49
N LEU A 144 -4.90 -22.27 9.31
CA LEU A 144 -4.65 -20.91 8.81
C LEU A 144 -3.77 -20.08 9.76
N ALA A 145 -3.96 -20.22 11.07
CA ALA A 145 -3.11 -19.55 12.06
C ALA A 145 -1.69 -20.10 12.04
N LEU A 146 -1.54 -21.42 11.88
CA LEU A 146 -0.24 -22.08 11.79
C LEU A 146 0.51 -21.67 10.53
N TYR A 147 -0.13 -21.71 9.36
CA TYR A 147 0.42 -21.18 8.11
C TYR A 147 0.91 -19.73 8.28
N SER A 148 0.03 -18.88 8.80
CA SER A 148 0.29 -17.44 9.01
C SER A 148 1.46 -17.20 9.95
N SER A 149 1.54 -17.98 11.04
CA SER A 149 2.61 -17.87 12.02
C SER A 149 3.99 -18.19 11.43
N LEU A 150 4.08 -19.04 10.41
CA LEU A 150 5.34 -19.37 9.75
C LEU A 150 5.74 -18.31 8.72
N LYS A 151 4.76 -17.75 7.99
CA LYS A 151 5.01 -16.78 6.91
C LYS A 151 5.20 -15.34 7.39
N TYR A 152 4.33 -14.82 8.25
CA TYR A 152 4.26 -13.37 8.50
C TYR A 152 5.06 -12.92 9.71
N SER A 153 5.36 -11.63 9.79
CA SER A 153 6.08 -11.04 10.93
C SER A 153 5.18 -10.96 12.17
N GLN A 154 5.79 -10.97 13.36
CA GLN A 154 5.04 -10.82 14.63
C GLN A 154 4.22 -9.52 14.71
N GLU A 155 4.73 -8.45 14.08
CA GLU A 155 4.07 -7.15 14.01
C GLU A 155 2.73 -7.19 13.26
N ILE A 156 2.61 -8.08 12.27
CA ILE A 156 1.34 -8.32 11.56
C ILE A 156 0.45 -9.22 12.42
N LEU A 157 0.99 -10.35 12.88
CA LEU A 157 0.22 -11.38 13.58
C LEU A 157 -0.50 -10.88 14.83
N LYS A 158 0.05 -9.89 15.55
CA LYS A 158 -0.55 -9.35 16.78
C LYS A 158 -1.89 -8.61 16.56
N SER A 159 -2.24 -8.28 15.32
CA SER A 159 -3.49 -7.58 14.98
C SER A 159 -4.59 -8.51 14.51
N PHE A 160 -4.29 -9.80 14.32
CA PHE A 160 -5.20 -10.75 13.70
C PHE A 160 -5.37 -12.01 14.53
N SER A 161 -6.55 -12.60 14.37
CA SER A 161 -6.81 -14.01 14.63
C SER A 161 -7.17 -14.68 13.31
N PHE A 162 -6.93 -15.99 13.19
CA PHE A 162 -7.09 -16.71 11.94
C PHE A 162 -7.95 -17.94 12.17
N THR A 163 -8.86 -18.23 11.23
CA THR A 163 -9.63 -19.48 11.25
C THR A 163 -9.80 -19.99 9.82
N GLY A 164 -9.64 -21.30 9.61
CA GLY A 164 -9.82 -21.91 8.29
C GLY A 164 -9.05 -23.21 8.17
N VAL A 165 -9.57 -24.14 7.37
CA VAL A 165 -8.85 -25.36 6.96
C VAL A 165 -8.09 -25.03 5.69
N VAL A 166 -6.79 -25.35 5.66
CA VAL A 166 -5.96 -25.07 4.48
C VAL A 166 -5.77 -26.35 3.68
N GLY A 167 -6.14 -26.33 2.41
CA GLY A 167 -5.99 -27.45 1.47
C GLY A 167 -4.57 -27.60 0.94
N ALA A 168 -4.23 -28.78 0.43
CA ALA A 168 -2.92 -29.05 -0.18
C ALA A 168 -2.70 -28.34 -1.53
N ASP A 169 -3.78 -27.83 -2.11
CA ASP A 169 -3.86 -26.94 -3.28
C ASP A 169 -3.67 -25.46 -2.90
N GLY A 170 -3.75 -25.13 -1.60
CA GLY A 170 -3.65 -23.78 -1.08
C GLY A 170 -5.00 -23.09 -0.87
N GLU A 171 -6.13 -23.75 -1.15
CA GLU A 171 -7.47 -23.22 -0.89
C GLU A 171 -7.75 -23.17 0.62
N ILE A 172 -8.58 -22.23 1.04
CA ILE A 172 -8.98 -22.02 2.42
C ILE A 172 -10.48 -22.34 2.52
N TYR A 173 -10.80 -23.44 3.21
CA TYR A 173 -12.17 -23.94 3.30
C TYR A 173 -12.92 -23.40 4.52
N GLU A 174 -14.23 -23.24 4.36
CA GLU A 174 -15.17 -22.80 5.39
C GLU A 174 -15.13 -23.68 6.65
N VAL A 175 -15.44 -23.04 7.77
CA VAL A 175 -15.46 -23.65 9.10
C VAL A 175 -16.72 -23.23 9.83
N GLY A 176 -17.21 -24.07 10.74
CA GLY A 176 -18.39 -23.75 11.55
C GLY A 176 -18.16 -22.63 12.56
N PHE A 177 -19.26 -22.11 13.10
CA PHE A 177 -19.30 -21.12 14.20
C PHE A 177 -18.57 -19.80 13.92
N LEU A 178 -18.59 -19.33 12.66
CA LEU A 178 -17.96 -18.07 12.29
C LEU A 178 -18.48 -16.86 13.08
N PRO A 179 -19.80 -16.69 13.33
CA PRO A 179 -20.29 -15.57 14.13
C PRO A 179 -19.72 -15.53 15.56
N GLU A 180 -19.64 -16.68 16.23
CA GLU A 180 -19.07 -16.80 17.58
C GLU A 180 -17.57 -16.52 17.58
N LYS A 181 -16.86 -17.03 16.57
CA LYS A 181 -15.43 -16.82 16.37
C LYS A 181 -15.09 -15.35 16.09
N GLU A 182 -15.93 -14.67 15.32
CA GLU A 182 -15.79 -13.24 15.03
C GLU A 182 -16.02 -12.41 16.30
N LYS A 183 -17.07 -12.72 17.07
CA LYS A 183 -17.34 -12.08 18.36
C LYS A 183 -16.17 -12.25 19.33
N ALA A 184 -15.62 -13.47 19.44
CA ALA A 184 -14.46 -13.76 20.27
C ALA A 184 -13.22 -12.94 19.87
N SER A 185 -12.97 -12.85 18.57
CA SER A 185 -11.83 -12.10 18.02
C SER A 185 -11.97 -10.61 18.31
N LYS A 186 -13.18 -10.06 18.10
CA LYS A 186 -13.50 -8.66 18.40
C LYS A 186 -13.34 -8.34 19.89
N MET A 187 -13.80 -9.23 20.79
CA MET A 187 -13.62 -9.08 22.24
C MET A 187 -12.14 -9.09 22.65
N ALA A 188 -11.28 -9.79 21.91
CA ALA A 188 -9.84 -9.80 22.13
C ALA A 188 -9.10 -8.64 21.44
N GLY A 189 -9.81 -7.73 20.75
CA GLY A 189 -9.21 -6.63 20.00
C GLY A 189 -8.49 -7.08 18.72
N LEU A 190 -8.82 -8.26 18.19
CA LEU A 190 -8.22 -8.85 17.00
C LEU A 190 -9.21 -8.82 15.82
N LYS A 191 -8.71 -8.61 14.61
CA LYS A 191 -9.48 -8.80 13.38
C LYS A 191 -9.43 -10.27 12.95
N LEU A 192 -10.60 -10.88 12.70
CA LEU A 192 -10.66 -12.27 12.25
C LEU A 192 -10.40 -12.36 10.73
N ILE A 193 -9.38 -13.12 10.35
CA ILE A 193 -9.19 -13.59 8.99
C ILE A 193 -9.84 -14.97 8.85
N SER A 194 -10.77 -15.09 7.91
CA SER A 194 -11.58 -16.29 7.71
C SER A 194 -11.73 -16.64 6.21
N PRO A 195 -12.26 -17.83 5.88
CA PRO A 195 -12.50 -18.26 4.51
C PRO A 195 -13.50 -17.37 3.76
N LEU A 196 -14.35 -16.66 4.50
CA LEU A 196 -15.24 -15.67 3.90
C LEU A 196 -14.47 -14.47 3.37
N LEU A 197 -13.32 -14.14 3.95
CA LEU A 197 -12.51 -12.97 3.59
C LEU A 197 -11.42 -13.31 2.57
N VAL A 198 -10.74 -14.45 2.75
CA VAL A 198 -9.66 -14.92 1.87
C VAL A 198 -9.96 -16.34 1.43
N SER A 199 -9.93 -16.57 0.12
CA SER A 199 -10.27 -17.84 -0.50
C SER A 199 -9.09 -18.82 -0.55
N ASN A 200 -7.86 -18.32 -0.63
CA ASN A 200 -6.66 -19.14 -0.74
C ASN A 200 -5.44 -18.45 -0.10
N VAL A 201 -4.36 -19.21 0.11
CA VAL A 201 -3.15 -18.71 0.76
C VAL A 201 -2.40 -17.66 -0.06
N LYS A 202 -2.52 -17.64 -1.40
CA LYS A 202 -1.91 -16.59 -2.24
C LYS A 202 -2.60 -15.25 -2.04
N GLU A 203 -3.93 -15.26 -1.89
CA GLU A 203 -4.69 -14.07 -1.54
C GLU A 203 -4.28 -13.55 -0.17
N LEU A 204 -4.13 -14.44 0.81
CA LEU A 204 -3.61 -14.07 2.12
C LEU A 204 -2.18 -13.50 2.04
N ASP A 205 -1.30 -14.11 1.25
CA ASP A 205 0.08 -13.67 1.05
C ASP A 205 0.12 -12.28 0.39
N TYR A 206 -0.80 -11.98 -0.54
CA TYR A 206 -0.92 -10.64 -1.13
C TYR A 206 -1.23 -9.58 -0.06
N TRP A 207 -2.19 -9.86 0.83
CA TRP A 207 -2.61 -8.90 1.85
C TRP A 207 -1.66 -8.79 3.04
N LEU A 208 -1.13 -9.92 3.52
CA LEU A 208 -0.34 -10.02 4.75
C LEU A 208 1.15 -10.25 4.52
N GLY A 209 1.59 -10.65 3.32
CA GLY A 209 3.00 -10.87 2.98
C GLY A 209 3.82 -9.60 2.75
N GLU A 210 4.85 -9.70 1.91
CA GLU A 210 5.76 -8.59 1.61
C GLU A 210 5.35 -7.77 0.37
N GLU A 211 4.33 -8.24 -0.36
CA GLU A 211 3.84 -7.57 -1.55
C GLU A 211 3.33 -6.16 -1.27
N SER A 212 3.38 -5.32 -2.30
CA SER A 212 2.84 -3.97 -2.22
C SER A 212 1.32 -3.99 -2.28
N ILE A 213 0.67 -3.16 -1.47
CA ILE A 213 -0.78 -2.98 -1.52
C ILE A 213 -1.12 -1.94 -2.58
N ASP A 214 -1.93 -2.34 -3.54
CA ASP A 214 -2.51 -1.46 -4.54
C ASP A 214 -3.70 -0.68 -3.95
N ILE A 215 -3.75 0.62 -4.18
CA ILE A 215 -4.74 1.54 -3.59
C ILE A 215 -5.39 2.33 -4.72
N PRO A 216 -6.63 2.05 -5.10
CA PRO A 216 -7.36 2.86 -6.06
C PRO A 216 -7.71 4.21 -5.44
N PHE A 217 -7.51 5.30 -6.17
CA PHE A 217 -7.94 6.61 -5.76
C PHE A 217 -8.46 7.43 -6.93
N LEU A 218 -9.71 7.89 -6.82
CA LEU A 218 -10.41 8.59 -7.89
C LEU A 218 -10.73 10.04 -7.51
N TYR A 219 -10.38 10.99 -8.38
CA TYR A 219 -10.85 12.37 -8.30
C TYR A 219 -11.89 12.64 -9.39
N LEU A 220 -13.16 12.60 -9.00
CA LEU A 220 -14.33 12.59 -9.87
C LEU A 220 -15.05 13.93 -9.85
N ARG A 221 -15.69 14.27 -10.97
CA ARG A 221 -16.52 15.46 -11.14
C ARG A 221 -17.95 15.05 -11.43
N LYS A 222 -18.89 15.48 -10.57
CA LYS A 222 -20.34 15.34 -10.74
C LYS A 222 -20.80 13.90 -11.06
N LYS A 223 -20.14 12.89 -10.49
CA LYS A 223 -20.55 11.50 -10.69
C LYS A 223 -21.68 11.17 -9.71
N LYS A 224 -22.81 10.68 -10.22
CA LYS A 224 -23.95 10.25 -9.38
C LYS A 224 -23.62 9.01 -8.55
N HIS A 225 -22.86 8.09 -9.16
CA HIS A 225 -22.51 6.77 -8.61
C HIS A 225 -20.98 6.58 -8.61
N PRO A 226 -20.22 7.31 -7.77
CA PRO A 226 -18.77 7.15 -7.67
C PRO A 226 -18.34 5.72 -7.31
N GLU A 227 -19.15 5.00 -6.52
CA GLU A 227 -18.95 3.61 -6.13
C GLU A 227 -18.83 2.67 -7.34
N LYS A 228 -19.71 2.80 -8.34
CA LYS A 228 -19.67 2.01 -9.57
C LYS A 228 -18.41 2.26 -10.40
N VAL A 229 -17.89 3.49 -10.33
CA VAL A 229 -16.63 3.83 -11.00
C VAL A 229 -15.47 3.12 -10.29
N LEU A 230 -15.50 3.08 -8.96
CA LEU A 230 -14.51 2.39 -8.14
C LEU A 230 -14.54 0.87 -8.35
N GLU A 231 -15.72 0.25 -8.45
CA GLU A 231 -15.89 -1.18 -8.79
C GLU A 231 -15.29 -1.53 -10.17
N ASN A 232 -15.51 -0.67 -11.17
CA ASN A 232 -14.88 -0.87 -12.49
C ASN A 232 -13.36 -0.71 -12.40
N PHE A 233 -12.88 0.23 -11.59
CA PHE A 233 -11.46 0.43 -11.37
C PHE A 233 -10.81 -0.76 -10.64
N GLU A 234 -11.53 -1.43 -9.75
CA GLU A 234 -11.11 -2.69 -9.12
C GLU A 234 -10.87 -3.78 -10.15
N LYS A 235 -11.78 -3.96 -11.13
CA LYS A 235 -11.62 -4.96 -12.20
C LYS A 235 -10.33 -4.73 -13.01
N ILE A 236 -10.04 -3.47 -13.33
CA ILE A 236 -8.84 -3.08 -14.09
C ILE A 236 -7.55 -3.38 -13.29
N ILE A 237 -7.58 -3.17 -11.97
CA ILE A 237 -6.42 -3.54 -11.12
C ILE A 237 -6.28 -5.06 -11.07
N LYS A 238 -7.39 -5.80 -10.92
CA LYS A 238 -7.43 -7.27 -10.85
C LYS A 238 -6.80 -7.95 -12.07
N GLU A 239 -6.92 -7.37 -13.26
CA GLU A 239 -6.26 -7.89 -14.48
C GLU A 239 -4.74 -8.06 -14.33
N LYS A 240 -4.09 -7.26 -13.47
CA LYS A 240 -2.64 -7.34 -13.20
C LYS A 240 -2.31 -7.82 -11.78
N ARG A 241 -3.33 -7.94 -10.94
CA ARG A 241 -3.26 -8.19 -9.50
C ARG A 241 -4.45 -9.05 -9.10
N GLU A 242 -4.41 -10.32 -9.49
CA GLU A 242 -5.51 -11.27 -9.35
C GLU A 242 -6.17 -11.25 -7.95
N ASN A 243 -5.36 -11.13 -6.88
CA ASN A 243 -5.80 -11.15 -5.49
C ASN A 243 -6.24 -9.79 -4.92
N PHE A 244 -6.13 -8.70 -5.69
CA PHE A 244 -6.59 -7.39 -5.23
C PHE A 244 -8.11 -7.39 -5.10
N SER A 245 -8.66 -6.75 -4.06
CA SER A 245 -10.09 -6.49 -3.93
C SER A 245 -10.38 -5.28 -3.04
N LEU A 246 -11.50 -4.58 -3.29
CA LEU A 246 -11.96 -3.50 -2.42
C LEU A 246 -12.33 -4.02 -1.02
N ARG A 247 -12.97 -5.20 -0.99
CA ARG A 247 -13.33 -5.88 0.26
C ARG A 247 -12.13 -6.19 1.15
N GLY A 248 -10.97 -6.53 0.57
CA GLY A 248 -9.75 -6.77 1.32
C GLY A 248 -9.18 -5.48 1.93
N LEU A 249 -9.24 -4.36 1.22
CA LEU A 249 -8.87 -3.04 1.77
C LEU A 249 -9.72 -2.68 3.00
N GLU A 250 -11.03 -2.89 2.90
CA GLU A 250 -11.96 -2.64 4.00
C GLU A 250 -11.69 -3.57 5.18
N SER A 251 -11.75 -4.88 4.96
CA SER A 251 -11.74 -5.85 6.07
C SER A 251 -10.38 -5.89 6.78
N ILE A 252 -9.28 -5.77 6.05
CA ILE A 252 -7.92 -5.91 6.60
C ILE A 252 -7.41 -4.57 7.11
N PHE A 253 -7.56 -3.51 6.31
CA PHE A 253 -6.98 -2.19 6.61
C PHE A 253 -7.98 -1.14 7.09
N ASP A 254 -9.28 -1.46 7.20
CA ASP A 254 -10.30 -0.47 7.60
C ASP A 254 -10.36 0.71 6.62
N ILE A 255 -10.23 0.45 5.32
CA ILE A 255 -10.31 1.45 4.26
C ILE A 255 -11.62 1.22 3.51
N HIS A 256 -12.59 2.10 3.73
CA HIS A 256 -13.91 2.02 3.11
C HIS A 256 -13.92 2.72 1.75
N GLU A 257 -14.94 2.45 0.93
CA GLU A 257 -15.05 3.01 -0.42
C GLU A 257 -15.02 4.54 -0.42
N GLU A 258 -15.67 5.18 0.55
CA GLU A 258 -15.68 6.64 0.67
C GLU A 258 -14.29 7.24 0.93
N ASP A 259 -13.33 6.47 1.41
CA ASP A 259 -11.94 6.91 1.57
C ASP A 259 -11.21 6.98 0.23
N LEU A 260 -11.63 6.18 -0.76
CA LEU A 260 -10.94 5.92 -2.02
C LEU A 260 -11.32 6.89 -3.15
N PHE A 261 -12.17 7.88 -2.90
CA PHE A 261 -12.45 8.91 -3.89
C PHE A 261 -12.75 10.29 -3.30
N ILE A 262 -12.59 11.32 -4.13
CA ILE A 262 -13.17 12.65 -3.92
C ILE A 262 -14.10 12.91 -5.10
N ASN A 263 -15.38 13.18 -4.82
CA ASN A 263 -16.38 13.45 -5.84
C ASN A 263 -16.89 14.89 -5.70
N LEU A 264 -16.41 15.77 -6.59
CA LEU A 264 -16.85 17.16 -6.65
C LEU A 264 -18.32 17.23 -7.07
N GLN A 265 -19.19 17.58 -6.13
CA GLN A 265 -20.63 17.78 -6.40
C GLN A 265 -20.90 19.05 -7.23
N LYS A 266 -20.01 20.03 -7.14
CA LYS A 266 -20.07 21.30 -7.88
C LYS A 266 -18.72 21.56 -8.52
N ASP A 267 -18.75 22.32 -9.62
CA ASP A 267 -17.52 22.73 -10.29
C ASP A 267 -16.77 23.73 -9.41
N LEU A 268 -15.44 23.70 -9.45
CA LEU A 268 -14.63 24.69 -8.78
C LEU A 268 -14.84 26.05 -9.44
N PRO A 269 -14.98 27.14 -8.67
CA PRO A 269 -15.27 28.45 -9.21
C PRO A 269 -14.05 29.05 -9.90
N SER A 270 -14.30 29.98 -10.83
CA SER A 270 -13.27 30.91 -11.28
C SER A 270 -12.78 31.74 -10.10
N VAL A 271 -11.47 32.00 -10.04
CA VAL A 271 -10.85 32.72 -8.93
C VAL A 271 -11.08 34.22 -9.07
N LYS A 272 -11.88 34.78 -8.15
CA LYS A 272 -12.20 36.22 -8.09
C LYS A 272 -11.68 36.89 -6.81
N ASN A 273 -11.39 36.09 -5.79
CA ASN A 273 -10.99 36.53 -4.46
C ASN A 273 -10.23 35.43 -3.72
N SER A 274 -9.79 35.71 -2.49
CA SER A 274 -9.07 34.76 -1.65
C SER A 274 -9.89 33.51 -1.30
N GLU A 275 -11.21 33.63 -1.15
CA GLU A 275 -12.10 32.52 -0.85
C GLU A 275 -12.19 31.50 -2.00
N THR A 276 -12.44 31.98 -3.22
CA THR A 276 -12.49 31.13 -4.42
C THR A 276 -11.13 30.50 -4.72
N LEU A 277 -10.02 31.23 -4.50
CA LEU A 277 -8.66 30.66 -4.56
C LEU A 277 -8.45 29.56 -3.51
N TRP A 278 -8.94 29.78 -2.29
CA TRP A 278 -8.81 28.81 -1.20
C TRP A 278 -9.55 27.51 -1.51
N GLN A 279 -10.68 27.53 -2.21
CA GLN A 279 -11.40 26.30 -2.59
C GLN A 279 -10.51 25.36 -3.42
N TRP A 280 -9.77 25.88 -4.41
CA TRP A 280 -8.79 25.10 -5.19
C TRP A 280 -7.68 24.50 -4.32
N LYS A 281 -7.11 25.31 -3.44
CA LYS A 281 -6.05 24.87 -2.50
C LYS A 281 -6.58 23.84 -1.49
N ASN A 282 -7.83 23.99 -1.06
CA ASN A 282 -8.48 23.10 -0.12
C ASN A 282 -8.73 21.72 -0.73
N GLU A 283 -9.03 21.62 -2.02
CA GLU A 283 -9.13 20.32 -2.71
C GLU A 283 -7.80 19.56 -2.71
N ILE A 284 -6.67 20.26 -2.93
CA ILE A 284 -5.33 19.65 -2.83
C ILE A 284 -5.04 19.18 -1.40
N LYS A 285 -5.45 19.96 -0.40
CA LYS A 285 -5.35 19.57 1.02
C LYS A 285 -6.24 18.39 1.35
N ASN A 286 -7.44 18.32 0.78
CA ASN A 286 -8.38 17.21 0.98
C ASN A 286 -7.80 15.91 0.40
N PHE A 287 -7.21 15.98 -0.79
CA PHE A 287 -6.46 14.87 -1.38
C PHE A 287 -5.32 14.39 -0.46
N GLU A 288 -4.44 15.29 -0.01
CA GLU A 288 -3.33 14.94 0.90
C GLU A 288 -3.85 14.28 2.19
N ARG A 289 -4.92 14.84 2.78
CA ARG A 289 -5.52 14.30 3.99
C ARG A 289 -6.01 12.86 3.79
N LYS A 290 -6.78 12.59 2.74
CA LYS A 290 -7.32 11.24 2.48
C LYS A 290 -6.20 10.22 2.23
N ILE A 291 -5.23 10.56 1.38
CA ILE A 291 -4.10 9.66 1.10
C ILE A 291 -3.26 9.42 2.37
N THR A 292 -3.06 10.44 3.22
CA THR A 292 -2.35 10.28 4.50
C THR A 292 -3.10 9.34 5.44
N GLN A 293 -4.42 9.47 5.54
CA GLN A 293 -5.27 8.58 6.35
C GLN A 293 -5.16 7.13 5.88
N ILE A 294 -5.32 6.89 4.58
CA ILE A 294 -5.15 5.55 3.96
C ILE A 294 -3.77 4.98 4.27
N TYR A 295 -2.71 5.75 4.01
CA TYR A 295 -1.33 5.31 4.23
C TYR A 295 -1.01 5.01 5.70
N SER A 296 -1.66 5.68 6.64
CA SER A 296 -1.47 5.43 8.08
C SER A 296 -2.07 4.09 8.54
N ARG A 297 -3.07 3.59 7.82
CA ARG A 297 -3.72 2.29 8.07
C ARG A 297 -2.92 1.11 7.50
N ILE A 298 -2.18 1.32 6.41
CA ILE A 298 -1.32 0.30 5.78
C ILE A 298 0.13 0.44 6.29
N LYS A 299 0.38 -0.11 7.48
CA LYS A 299 1.70 -0.05 8.14
C LYS A 299 2.63 -1.15 7.66
N GLY A 300 3.94 -0.84 7.58
CA GLY A 300 4.98 -1.82 7.28
C GLY A 300 5.02 -2.36 5.85
N LYS A 301 4.14 -1.87 4.97
CA LYS A 301 4.07 -2.30 3.56
C LYS A 301 4.34 -1.17 2.58
N LYS A 302 4.86 -1.54 1.41
CA LYS A 302 4.90 -0.65 0.24
C LYS A 302 3.45 -0.45 -0.24
N ARG A 303 3.12 0.78 -0.62
CA ARG A 303 1.82 1.14 -1.21
C ARG A 303 2.03 1.61 -2.64
N ILE A 304 1.15 1.21 -3.55
CA ILE A 304 1.08 1.71 -4.91
C ILE A 304 -0.25 2.43 -5.07
N LEU A 305 -0.22 3.73 -5.32
CA LEU A 305 -1.42 4.50 -5.57
C LEU A 305 -1.84 4.38 -7.04
N HIS A 306 -3.03 3.91 -7.32
CA HIS A 306 -3.63 3.92 -8.65
C HIS A 306 -4.53 5.15 -8.76
N LEU A 307 -4.05 6.20 -9.43
CA LEU A 307 -4.70 7.51 -9.44
C LEU A 307 -5.31 7.84 -10.79
N ALA A 308 -6.60 8.17 -10.79
CA ALA A 308 -7.28 8.84 -11.89
C ALA A 308 -7.89 10.16 -11.43
N SER A 309 -7.82 11.20 -12.26
CA SER A 309 -8.32 12.54 -11.94
C SER A 309 -8.90 13.21 -13.18
N SER A 310 -9.60 14.34 -13.00
CA SER A 310 -10.41 15.00 -14.02
C SER A 310 -10.02 16.44 -14.37
N ILE A 311 -9.17 17.11 -13.57
CA ILE A 311 -8.78 18.52 -13.80
C ILE A 311 -7.25 18.62 -13.84
N ALA A 312 -6.66 19.00 -14.98
CA ALA A 312 -5.20 18.99 -15.17
C ALA A 312 -4.45 19.91 -14.20
N SER A 313 -4.92 21.16 -14.05
CA SER A 313 -4.32 22.14 -13.12
C SER A 313 -4.32 21.61 -11.68
N LEU A 314 -5.45 21.10 -11.18
CA LEU A 314 -5.54 20.52 -9.85
C LEU A 314 -4.67 19.27 -9.69
N SER A 315 -4.62 18.41 -10.71
CA SER A 315 -3.85 17.17 -10.69
C SER A 315 -2.35 17.41 -10.67
N LEU A 316 -1.87 18.50 -11.27
CA LEU A 316 -0.50 18.97 -11.07
C LEU A 316 -0.24 19.25 -9.58
N GLY A 317 -1.17 19.89 -8.89
CA GLY A 317 -1.11 20.09 -7.44
C GLY A 317 -1.08 18.77 -6.64
N PHE A 318 -1.87 17.76 -7.03
CA PHE A 318 -1.79 16.41 -6.46
C PHE A 318 -0.41 15.78 -6.68
N GLY A 319 0.14 15.94 -7.89
CA GLY A 319 1.50 15.49 -8.21
C GLY A 319 2.56 16.11 -7.31
N VAL A 320 2.45 17.42 -7.04
CA VAL A 320 3.36 18.12 -6.11
C VAL A 320 3.29 17.51 -4.70
N LYS A 321 2.08 17.18 -4.23
CA LYS A 321 1.86 16.50 -2.95
C LYS A 321 2.45 15.09 -2.91
N LEU A 322 2.28 14.30 -3.96
CA LEU A 322 2.87 12.96 -4.06
C LEU A 322 4.40 13.01 -4.11
N GLY A 323 4.95 14.03 -4.77
CA GLY A 323 6.38 14.24 -4.89
C GLY A 323 7.11 13.11 -5.63
N GLY A 324 8.45 13.14 -5.59
CA GLY A 324 9.30 12.19 -6.34
C GLY A 324 9.68 10.91 -5.58
N ARG A 325 8.85 10.45 -4.64
CA ARG A 325 9.18 9.28 -3.79
C ARG A 325 8.04 8.27 -3.65
N LYS A 326 6.80 8.66 -3.92
CA LYS A 326 5.64 7.78 -3.71
C LYS A 326 5.35 6.97 -4.98
N PRO A 327 5.27 5.63 -4.87
CA PRO A 327 4.85 4.79 -5.98
C PRO A 327 3.43 5.13 -6.42
N VAL A 328 3.24 5.37 -7.73
CA VAL A 328 1.94 5.70 -8.30
C VAL A 328 1.82 5.14 -9.73
N ILE A 329 0.63 4.71 -10.10
CA ILE A 329 0.24 4.41 -11.48
C ILE A 329 -0.88 5.39 -11.85
N LEU A 330 -0.69 6.14 -12.94
CA LEU A 330 -1.63 7.16 -13.38
C LEU A 330 -2.46 6.64 -14.54
N TYR A 331 -3.77 6.86 -14.44
CA TYR A 331 -4.75 6.38 -15.39
C TYR A 331 -5.33 7.53 -16.21
N HIS A 332 -5.43 7.32 -17.53
CA HIS A 332 -6.16 8.18 -18.45
C HIS A 332 -7.57 7.62 -18.64
N TYR A 333 -8.59 8.49 -18.63
CA TYR A 333 -9.95 8.09 -18.97
C TYR A 333 -10.22 8.43 -20.44
N GLN A 334 -10.45 7.43 -21.27
CA GLN A 334 -10.72 7.57 -22.69
C GLN A 334 -11.71 6.47 -23.12
N SER A 335 -12.69 6.84 -23.95
CA SER A 335 -13.68 5.89 -24.49
C SER A 335 -14.37 5.04 -23.42
N ASP A 336 -14.75 5.66 -22.30
CA ASP A 336 -15.39 5.03 -21.13
C ASP A 336 -14.56 4.02 -20.33
N GLU A 337 -13.25 3.97 -20.57
CA GLU A 337 -12.33 3.09 -19.86
C GLU A 337 -11.20 3.86 -19.16
N TYR A 338 -10.67 3.28 -18.09
CA TYR A 338 -9.47 3.79 -17.42
C TYR A 338 -8.25 2.99 -17.85
N ILE A 339 -7.32 3.66 -18.51
CA ILE A 339 -6.15 3.04 -19.12
C ILE A 339 -4.89 3.47 -18.36
N PRO A 340 -4.07 2.54 -17.84
CA PRO A 340 -2.82 2.89 -17.16
C PRO A 340 -1.80 3.38 -18.18
N VAL A 341 -1.45 4.67 -18.13
CA VAL A 341 -0.57 5.33 -19.11
C VAL A 341 0.80 5.73 -18.56
N ILE A 342 0.93 5.92 -17.24
CA ILE A 342 2.21 6.21 -16.58
C ILE A 342 2.35 5.31 -15.36
N ASP A 343 3.28 4.36 -15.42
CA ASP A 343 3.63 3.49 -14.29
C ASP A 343 4.90 3.99 -13.60
N LEU A 344 4.73 4.58 -12.41
CA LEU A 344 5.78 5.01 -11.49
C LEU A 344 5.76 4.18 -10.20
N SER A 345 5.32 2.91 -10.26
CA SER A 345 5.31 2.00 -9.11
C SER A 345 6.71 1.63 -8.59
N ASP A 346 7.74 1.89 -9.40
CA ASP A 346 9.15 1.64 -9.08
C ASP A 346 9.97 2.94 -8.94
N SER A 347 10.89 2.95 -7.98
CA SER A 347 11.71 4.11 -7.66
C SER A 347 12.62 4.57 -8.80
N LYS A 348 13.11 3.66 -9.66
CA LYS A 348 13.90 4.02 -10.84
C LYS A 348 13.01 4.73 -11.87
N LYS A 349 11.77 4.27 -12.06
CA LYS A 349 10.79 4.94 -12.94
C LYS A 349 10.42 6.33 -12.42
N ILE A 350 10.20 6.50 -11.12
CA ILE A 350 9.97 7.82 -10.50
C ILE A 350 11.15 8.79 -10.72
N ARG A 351 12.39 8.30 -10.77
CA ARG A 351 13.53 9.17 -11.07
C ARG A 351 13.57 9.63 -12.52
N LYS A 352 13.02 8.84 -13.46
CA LYS A 352 13.06 9.16 -14.90
C LYS A 352 12.29 10.44 -15.25
N ILE A 353 11.14 10.71 -14.62
CA ILE A 353 10.39 11.97 -14.88
C ILE A 353 11.19 13.23 -14.50
N LYS A 354 12.25 13.11 -13.69
CA LYS A 354 13.15 14.20 -13.29
C LYS A 354 14.48 14.21 -14.06
N TYR A 355 14.64 13.33 -15.05
CA TYR A 355 15.85 13.35 -15.87
C TYR A 355 15.91 14.66 -16.65
N VAL A 356 17.03 15.38 -16.52
CA VAL A 356 17.27 16.65 -17.19
C VAL A 356 18.18 16.42 -18.39
N ARG A 357 17.64 16.66 -19.59
CA ARG A 357 18.41 16.75 -20.83
C ARG A 357 19.18 18.06 -20.85
N LYS A 358 20.48 18.01 -21.10
CA LYS A 358 21.35 19.20 -21.07
C LYS A 358 21.29 19.97 -22.39
N ASN A 359 21.23 19.26 -23.52
CA ASN A 359 21.14 19.86 -24.84
C ASN A 359 19.73 19.65 -25.42
N ILE A 360 18.77 20.42 -24.90
CA ILE A 360 17.37 20.31 -25.31
C ILE A 360 17.17 20.56 -26.82
N ASP A 361 18.02 21.34 -27.47
CA ASP A 361 17.91 21.61 -28.91
C ASP A 361 18.10 20.36 -29.78
N THR A 362 18.81 19.34 -29.27
CA THR A 362 19.11 18.10 -30.01
C THR A 362 18.55 16.83 -29.35
N GLU A 363 18.21 16.88 -28.05
CA GLU A 363 17.86 15.68 -27.25
C GLU A 363 16.35 15.52 -27.00
N LEU A 364 15.52 16.48 -27.41
CA LEU A 364 14.06 16.37 -27.31
C LEU A 364 13.53 15.47 -28.42
N LYS A 365 12.92 14.34 -28.05
CA LYS A 365 12.43 13.34 -29.01
C LYS A 365 10.95 13.52 -29.33
N TYR A 366 10.15 13.98 -28.37
CA TYR A 366 8.69 13.91 -28.44
C TYR A 366 8.01 15.28 -28.41
N ILE A 367 8.70 16.30 -27.89
CA ILE A 367 8.19 17.68 -27.90
C ILE A 367 9.04 18.60 -28.77
N THR A 368 8.40 19.64 -29.30
CA THR A 368 9.06 20.81 -29.90
C THR A 368 8.90 22.00 -28.95
N VAL A 369 9.91 22.88 -28.94
CA VAL A 369 9.89 24.09 -28.11
C VAL A 369 10.20 25.31 -28.96
N SER A 370 9.35 26.32 -28.85
CA SER A 370 9.55 27.62 -29.49
C SER A 370 9.88 28.66 -28.43
N TYR A 371 11.01 29.33 -28.58
CA TYR A 371 11.49 30.39 -27.69
C TYR A 371 11.21 31.77 -28.29
N PRO A 372 10.68 32.73 -27.51
CA PRO A 372 10.54 34.10 -27.97
C PRO A 372 11.90 34.81 -27.95
N ALA A 373 12.07 35.81 -28.82
CA ALA A 373 13.32 36.58 -28.88
C ALA A 373 13.65 37.33 -27.58
N SER A 374 12.64 37.60 -26.73
CA SER A 374 12.81 38.26 -25.44
C SER A 374 13.40 37.36 -24.33
N ILE A 375 13.51 36.05 -24.56
CA ILE A 375 13.78 35.06 -23.49
C ILE A 375 15.04 35.36 -22.66
N GLU A 376 16.12 35.85 -23.28
CA GLU A 376 17.38 36.14 -22.58
C GLU A 376 17.30 37.36 -21.65
N LYS A 377 16.32 38.24 -21.86
CA LYS A 377 16.12 39.47 -21.08
C LYS A 377 14.98 39.34 -20.08
N SER A 378 14.17 38.28 -20.18
CA SER A 378 13.00 38.07 -19.33
C SER A 378 13.38 37.47 -17.97
N GLN A 379 12.63 37.85 -16.95
CA GLN A 379 12.69 37.24 -15.61
C GLN A 379 11.38 36.53 -15.23
N ASP A 380 10.30 36.89 -15.93
CA ASP A 380 8.95 36.31 -15.87
C ASP A 380 8.60 35.72 -17.23
N VAL A 381 8.27 34.43 -17.27
CA VAL A 381 8.01 33.70 -18.52
C VAL A 381 6.70 32.93 -18.44
N ALA A 382 5.89 33.02 -19.48
CA ALA A 382 4.77 32.13 -19.67
C ALA A 382 5.22 30.85 -20.38
N VAL A 383 4.74 29.71 -19.90
CA VAL A 383 4.96 28.40 -20.53
C VAL A 383 3.59 27.83 -20.89
N GLY A 384 3.31 27.76 -22.19
CA GLY A 384 2.12 27.11 -22.73
C GLY A 384 2.46 25.70 -23.21
N ILE A 385 1.69 24.71 -22.80
CA ILE A 385 1.87 23.32 -23.23
C ILE A 385 0.64 22.86 -24.00
N TRP A 386 0.83 22.39 -25.23
CA TRP A 386 -0.21 21.88 -26.12
C TRP A 386 0.04 20.41 -26.48
N LEU A 387 -0.64 19.52 -25.75
CA LEU A 387 -0.61 18.08 -25.93
C LEU A 387 -2.02 17.46 -26.01
N ALA A 388 -3.06 18.24 -25.73
CA ALA A 388 -4.47 17.84 -25.86
C ALA A 388 -5.14 18.54 -27.05
N SER A 389 -6.41 18.22 -27.31
CA SER A 389 -7.14 18.60 -28.53
C SER A 389 -7.13 20.10 -28.86
N HIS A 390 -7.24 20.98 -27.86
CA HIS A 390 -7.35 22.43 -28.08
C HIS A 390 -5.98 23.13 -28.01
N ASN A 391 -5.66 23.88 -29.07
CA ASN A 391 -4.49 24.78 -29.09
C ASN A 391 -4.74 25.97 -28.14
N PRO A 392 -3.91 26.16 -27.10
CA PRO A 392 -4.13 27.21 -26.12
C PRO A 392 -3.39 28.52 -26.43
N PHE A 393 -2.53 28.59 -27.47
CA PHE A 393 -1.57 29.69 -27.56
C PHE A 393 -2.21 31.05 -27.82
N ASP A 394 -3.16 31.16 -28.74
CA ASP A 394 -3.82 32.43 -29.02
C ASP A 394 -4.57 32.96 -27.79
N SER A 395 -5.24 32.07 -27.05
CA SER A 395 -5.92 32.44 -25.80
C SER A 395 -4.94 32.83 -24.71
N ILE A 396 -3.78 32.17 -24.62
CA ILE A 396 -2.72 32.54 -23.66
C ILE A 396 -2.16 33.92 -24.03
N GLU A 397 -1.82 34.17 -25.29
CA GLU A 397 -1.26 35.45 -25.74
C GLU A 397 -2.23 36.62 -25.48
N ARG A 398 -3.53 36.45 -25.81
CA ARG A 398 -4.56 37.45 -25.50
C ARG A 398 -4.68 37.70 -24.00
N PHE A 399 -4.72 36.64 -23.19
CA PHE A 399 -4.79 36.76 -21.73
C PHE A 399 -3.58 37.48 -21.14
N LEU A 400 -2.36 37.10 -21.55
CA LEU A 400 -1.11 37.69 -21.07
C LEU A 400 -1.02 39.17 -21.43
N LYS A 401 -1.36 39.54 -22.68
CA LYS A 401 -1.37 40.93 -23.15
C LYS A 401 -2.40 41.77 -22.41
N THR A 402 -3.62 41.25 -22.26
CA THR A 402 -4.73 41.97 -21.61
C THR A 402 -4.46 42.23 -20.13
N ASN A 403 -3.81 41.29 -19.45
CA ASN A 403 -3.47 41.40 -18.03
C ASN A 403 -2.07 41.97 -17.77
N ASN A 404 -1.33 42.37 -18.82
CA ASN A 404 0.02 42.92 -18.73
C ASN A 404 0.98 42.07 -17.86
N LEU A 405 0.97 40.75 -18.05
CA LEU A 405 1.74 39.81 -17.21
C LEU A 405 3.17 39.62 -17.71
N THR A 406 3.33 39.22 -18.97
CA THR A 406 4.62 39.04 -19.64
C THR A 406 4.39 38.96 -21.15
N ASP A 407 5.36 39.40 -21.94
CA ASP A 407 5.40 39.22 -23.40
C ASP A 407 6.20 37.98 -23.82
N CYS A 408 6.80 37.27 -22.87
CA CYS A 408 7.67 36.13 -23.10
C CYS A 408 6.92 34.81 -22.94
N LEU A 409 6.34 34.31 -24.04
CA LEU A 409 5.68 33.00 -24.11
C LEU A 409 6.58 31.94 -24.75
N VAL A 410 6.96 30.93 -23.98
CA VAL A 410 7.58 29.69 -24.47
C VAL A 410 6.46 28.69 -24.79
N LYS A 411 6.47 28.17 -26.01
CA LYS A 411 5.47 27.21 -26.50
C LYS A 411 6.06 25.81 -26.53
N ILE A 412 5.38 24.84 -25.92
CA ILE A 412 5.75 23.42 -25.94
C ILE A 412 4.63 22.64 -26.63
N GLU A 413 4.98 21.88 -27.66
CA GLU A 413 4.03 21.18 -28.54
C GLU A 413 4.46 19.72 -28.76
N SER A 414 3.53 18.86 -29.15
CA SER A 414 3.83 17.47 -29.53
C SER A 414 4.47 17.45 -30.92
N LYS A 415 5.53 16.66 -31.11
CA LYS A 415 6.19 16.53 -32.43
C LYS A 415 5.33 15.79 -33.45
N ASN A 416 4.76 14.66 -33.02
CA ASN A 416 4.18 13.67 -33.94
C ASN A 416 2.67 13.46 -33.72
N PHE A 417 2.17 13.78 -32.54
CA PHE A 417 0.82 13.42 -32.11
C PHE A 417 0.14 14.63 -31.48
N GLN A 418 -0.18 15.61 -32.33
CA GLN A 418 -0.78 16.85 -31.88
C GLN A 418 -2.28 16.63 -31.63
N GLY A 419 -2.74 16.97 -30.43
CA GLY A 419 -4.16 16.87 -30.07
C GLY A 419 -4.58 15.54 -29.42
N ASP A 420 -3.82 14.47 -29.64
CA ASP A 420 -4.12 13.14 -29.12
C ASP A 420 -2.83 12.35 -28.90
N ILE A 421 -2.43 12.14 -27.64
CA ILE A 421 -1.21 11.40 -27.32
C ILE A 421 -1.51 9.90 -27.39
N PRO A 422 -0.69 9.09 -28.10
CA PRO A 422 -0.94 7.66 -28.25
C PRO A 422 -0.98 6.94 -26.90
N LEU A 423 -1.95 6.05 -26.73
CA LEU A 423 -1.97 5.13 -25.60
C LEU A 423 -0.87 4.08 -25.76
N PRO A 424 -0.42 3.45 -24.67
CA PRO A 424 0.63 2.42 -24.71
C PRO A 424 0.33 1.22 -25.62
N SER A 425 -0.93 1.00 -26.00
CA SER A 425 -1.41 -0.09 -26.85
C SER A 425 -1.60 0.29 -28.32
N ASP A 426 -1.59 1.58 -28.66
CA ASP A 426 -2.14 2.04 -29.95
C ASP A 426 -1.18 1.83 -31.12
N PHE A 427 0.13 1.71 -30.87
CA PHE A 427 1.13 1.57 -31.92
C PHE A 427 2.28 0.66 -31.48
N GLU A 428 2.65 -0.31 -32.32
CA GLU A 428 3.77 -1.24 -32.06
C GLU A 428 5.11 -0.50 -31.82
N ASP A 429 5.31 0.64 -32.48
CA ASP A 429 6.54 1.44 -32.40
C ASP A 429 6.53 2.50 -31.29
N THR A 430 5.41 2.70 -30.57
CA THR A 430 5.39 3.67 -29.46
C THR A 430 6.03 3.07 -28.22
N PRO A 431 7.11 3.66 -27.67
CA PRO A 431 7.76 3.12 -26.49
C PRO A 431 6.79 3.06 -25.31
N ARG A 432 6.81 1.96 -24.55
CA ARG A 432 5.97 1.79 -23.33
C ARG A 432 6.11 2.91 -22.30
N ASN A 433 7.17 3.71 -22.37
CA ASN A 433 7.45 4.87 -21.51
C ASN A 433 7.20 6.22 -22.19
N TYR A 434 6.50 6.28 -23.33
CA TYR A 434 6.28 7.51 -24.11
C TYR A 434 5.81 8.70 -23.26
N TRP A 435 4.77 8.48 -22.44
CA TRP A 435 4.22 9.50 -21.55
C TRP A 435 5.21 9.97 -20.47
N ILE A 436 6.04 9.05 -19.93
CA ILE A 436 7.09 9.37 -18.96
C ILE A 436 8.18 10.24 -19.61
N GLU A 437 8.53 9.95 -20.86
CA GLU A 437 9.53 10.72 -21.59
C GLU A 437 9.05 12.14 -21.90
N ILE A 438 7.80 12.31 -22.33
CA ILE A 438 7.20 13.65 -22.52
C ILE A 438 7.29 14.47 -21.23
N VAL A 439 6.92 13.88 -20.09
CA VAL A 439 7.01 14.58 -18.78
C VAL A 439 8.45 14.99 -18.48
N SER A 440 9.42 14.09 -18.70
CA SER A 440 10.85 14.37 -18.49
C SER A 440 11.38 15.46 -19.43
N GLU A 441 10.91 15.50 -20.68
CA GLU A 441 11.26 16.52 -21.66
C GLU A 441 10.73 17.90 -21.24
N ILE A 442 9.45 17.99 -20.87
CA ILE A 442 8.87 19.23 -20.33
C ILE A 442 9.63 19.71 -19.08
N TYR A 443 9.92 18.78 -18.16
CA TYR A 443 10.70 19.09 -16.96
C TYR A 443 12.12 19.61 -17.31
N SER A 444 12.76 19.02 -18.32
CA SER A 444 14.06 19.46 -18.82
C SER A 444 14.00 20.90 -19.34
N VAL A 445 12.97 21.23 -20.13
CA VAL A 445 12.76 22.59 -20.67
C VAL A 445 12.61 23.60 -19.53
N ILE A 446 11.72 23.34 -18.57
CA ILE A 446 11.52 24.23 -17.41
C ILE A 446 12.82 24.38 -16.59
N SER A 447 13.59 23.29 -16.44
CA SER A 447 14.88 23.33 -15.76
C SER A 447 15.90 24.19 -16.51
N VAL A 448 15.99 24.08 -17.84
CA VAL A 448 16.86 24.93 -18.66
C VAL A 448 16.44 26.40 -18.56
N LEU A 449 15.15 26.70 -18.65
CA LEU A 449 14.63 28.06 -18.44
C LEU A 449 15.08 28.62 -17.08
N LYS A 450 14.92 27.85 -16.00
CA LYS A 450 15.33 28.28 -14.66
C LYS A 450 16.84 28.49 -14.54
N TYR A 451 17.65 27.54 -14.99
CA TYR A 451 19.08 27.50 -14.67
C TYR A 451 19.97 28.18 -15.71
N ARG A 452 19.65 28.06 -17.00
CA ARG A 452 20.38 28.69 -18.11
C ARG A 452 19.92 30.12 -18.32
N TYR A 453 18.62 30.33 -18.53
CA TYR A 453 18.04 31.65 -18.78
C TYR A 453 17.74 32.46 -17.52
N LYS A 454 18.02 31.90 -16.32
CA LYS A 454 17.85 32.57 -15.02
C LYS A 454 16.44 33.09 -14.78
N ILE A 455 15.42 32.41 -15.34
CA ILE A 455 14.02 32.76 -15.13
C ILE A 455 13.66 32.57 -13.66
N LYS A 456 13.04 33.60 -13.07
CA LYS A 456 12.71 33.64 -11.64
C LYS A 456 11.30 33.14 -11.36
N ARG A 457 10.34 33.48 -12.22
CA ARG A 457 8.93 33.09 -12.08
C ARG A 457 8.33 32.65 -13.41
N PHE A 458 7.43 31.68 -13.31
CA PHE A 458 6.76 31.05 -14.43
C PHE A 458 5.24 31.21 -14.33
N HIS A 459 4.59 31.44 -15.46
CA HIS A 459 3.13 31.35 -15.62
C HIS A 459 2.82 30.11 -16.45
N LEU A 460 2.29 29.05 -15.82
CA LEU A 460 2.10 27.75 -16.45
C LEU A 460 0.65 27.55 -16.90
N PHE A 461 0.48 27.27 -18.20
CA PHE A 461 -0.80 27.01 -18.85
C PHE A 461 -0.80 25.60 -19.46
N LEU A 462 -1.82 24.82 -19.15
CA LEU A 462 -1.86 23.39 -19.44
C LEU A 462 -3.01 23.05 -20.39
N SER A 463 -2.69 22.65 -21.61
CA SER A 463 -3.58 21.86 -22.50
C SER A 463 -2.96 20.47 -22.65
N VAL A 464 -3.08 19.64 -21.61
CA VAL A 464 -2.42 18.32 -21.54
C VAL A 464 -3.35 17.26 -20.94
N PRO A 465 -3.15 15.97 -21.27
CA PRO A 465 -3.77 14.87 -20.54
C PRO A 465 -3.47 14.92 -19.03
N VAL A 466 -4.48 14.65 -18.21
CA VAL A 466 -4.39 14.73 -16.75
C VAL A 466 -3.21 13.94 -16.15
N PRO A 467 -2.90 12.70 -16.58
CA PRO A 467 -1.72 11.98 -16.09
C PRO A 467 -0.39 12.72 -16.29
N ILE A 468 -0.22 13.42 -17.42
CA ILE A 468 1.00 14.21 -17.69
C ILE A 468 1.09 15.38 -16.71
N ALA A 469 -0.03 16.07 -16.45
CA ALA A 469 -0.06 17.15 -15.46
C ALA A 469 0.34 16.67 -14.05
N THR A 470 -0.19 15.52 -13.62
CA THR A 470 0.16 14.91 -12.32
C THR A 470 1.65 14.56 -12.25
N ALA A 471 2.17 13.83 -13.24
CA ALA A 471 3.56 13.42 -13.25
C ALA A 471 4.51 14.63 -13.34
N LEU A 472 4.14 15.68 -14.10
CA LEU A 472 4.88 16.93 -14.14
C LEU A 472 4.90 17.63 -12.77
N GLY A 473 3.78 17.64 -12.04
CA GLY A 473 3.72 18.12 -10.66
C GLY A 473 4.69 17.38 -9.73
N MET A 474 4.77 16.04 -9.85
CA MET A 474 5.73 15.22 -9.10
C MET A 474 7.19 15.57 -9.46
N ALA A 475 7.45 15.85 -10.73
CA ALA A 475 8.77 16.23 -11.24
C ALA A 475 9.22 17.60 -10.69
N LEU A 476 8.36 18.61 -10.80
CA LEU A 476 8.61 20.00 -10.40
C LEU A 476 8.73 20.18 -8.88
N GLY A 477 7.85 19.54 -8.10
CA GLY A 477 7.76 19.77 -6.66
C GLY A 477 7.36 21.21 -6.30
N HIS A 478 7.76 21.69 -5.12
CA HIS A 478 7.33 22.98 -4.56
C HIS A 478 8.42 24.07 -4.54
N PHE A 479 9.54 23.85 -5.24
CA PHE A 479 10.75 24.69 -5.12
C PHE A 479 10.89 25.76 -6.21
N ILE A 480 10.00 25.75 -7.21
CA ILE A 480 10.03 26.68 -8.35
C ILE A 480 8.84 27.62 -8.23
N ASP A 481 9.05 28.92 -8.47
CA ASP A 481 7.98 29.92 -8.46
C ASP A 481 7.15 29.77 -9.74
N ILE A 482 6.12 28.93 -9.69
CA ILE A 482 5.24 28.66 -10.83
C ILE A 482 3.81 28.93 -10.41
N ILE A 483 3.20 29.92 -11.05
CA ILE A 483 1.78 30.21 -10.95
C ILE A 483 1.07 29.32 -11.97
N VAL A 484 0.18 28.44 -11.49
CA VAL A 484 -0.59 27.54 -12.34
C VAL A 484 -1.93 28.17 -12.67
N TYR A 485 -2.27 28.18 -13.95
CA TYR A 485 -3.50 28.74 -14.46
C TYR A 485 -4.48 27.63 -14.87
N ASN A 486 -5.76 27.88 -14.64
CA ASN A 486 -6.83 27.05 -15.16
C ASN A 486 -7.63 27.82 -16.21
N TYR A 487 -8.02 27.13 -17.29
CA TYR A 487 -8.85 27.71 -18.33
C TYR A 487 -10.28 27.92 -17.83
N ASN A 488 -10.85 29.07 -18.15
CA ASN A 488 -12.23 29.40 -17.83
C ASN A 488 -13.15 28.84 -18.92
N THR A 489 -13.98 27.86 -18.55
CA THR A 489 -14.90 27.19 -19.48
C THR A 489 -16.22 27.93 -19.67
N LEU A 490 -16.37 29.14 -19.12
CA LEU A 490 -17.57 29.95 -19.32
C LEU A 490 -17.62 30.46 -20.77
N PRO A 491 -18.75 30.26 -21.50
CA PRO A 491 -18.87 30.60 -22.93
C PRO A 491 -18.56 32.08 -23.26
N ASP A 492 -18.89 32.99 -22.35
CA ASP A 492 -18.78 34.44 -22.54
C ASP A 492 -17.59 35.05 -21.76
N ALA A 493 -16.57 34.24 -21.42
CA ALA A 493 -15.40 34.75 -20.72
C ALA A 493 -14.66 35.79 -21.58
N LEU A 494 -14.55 37.02 -21.08
CA LEU A 494 -13.75 38.08 -21.70
C LEU A 494 -12.27 37.67 -21.74
N ASP A 495 -11.47 38.25 -22.63
CA ASP A 495 -10.03 37.95 -22.76
C ASP A 495 -9.27 38.02 -21.42
N LYS A 496 -9.65 38.99 -20.56
CA LYS A 496 -9.09 39.15 -19.20
C LYS A 496 -9.41 37.99 -18.24
N GLU A 497 -10.43 37.19 -18.53
CA GLU A 497 -11.01 36.13 -17.71
C GLU A 497 -10.83 34.73 -18.31
N LEU A 498 -10.15 34.60 -19.47
CA LEU A 498 -9.91 33.31 -20.14
C LEU A 498 -9.12 32.32 -19.28
N TYR A 499 -8.26 32.83 -18.41
CA TYR A 499 -7.52 32.04 -17.43
C TYR A 499 -7.59 32.69 -16.07
N PHE A 500 -7.44 31.88 -15.02
CA PHE A 500 -7.31 32.38 -13.66
C PHE A 500 -6.26 31.57 -12.88
N PRO A 501 -5.46 32.22 -12.02
CA PRO A 501 -4.45 31.54 -11.22
C PRO A 501 -5.11 30.72 -10.12
N VAL A 502 -4.77 29.44 -10.01
CA VAL A 502 -5.38 28.51 -9.04
C VAL A 502 -4.50 28.21 -7.83
N PHE A 503 -3.17 28.32 -7.98
CA PHE A 503 -2.20 28.23 -6.90
C PHE A 503 -0.79 28.57 -7.42
N ASN A 504 0.13 28.80 -6.50
CA ASN A 504 1.57 28.87 -6.77
C ASN A 504 2.25 27.62 -6.18
N LEU A 505 3.17 27.00 -6.91
CA LEU A 505 3.92 25.83 -6.40
C LEU A 505 4.70 26.09 -5.11
N LYS A 506 5.10 27.34 -4.84
CA LYS A 506 5.76 27.74 -3.59
C LYS A 506 4.79 27.96 -2.43
N ASP A 507 3.48 27.91 -2.64
CA ASP A 507 2.51 28.06 -1.56
C ASP A 507 2.78 27.02 -0.46
N GLU A 508 2.82 27.46 0.80
CA GLU A 508 3.06 26.57 1.96
C GLU A 508 2.09 25.38 2.00
N ILE A 509 0.85 25.60 1.55
CA ILE A 509 -0.17 24.54 1.49
C ILE A 509 0.18 23.44 0.50
N LEU A 510 1.07 23.66 -0.48
CA LEU A 510 1.52 22.65 -1.44
C LEU A 510 2.76 21.90 -0.99
N LYS A 511 3.45 22.33 0.07
CA LYS A 511 4.52 21.53 0.65
C LYS A 511 3.97 20.18 1.08
N SER A 512 4.56 19.13 0.54
CA SER A 512 4.17 17.76 0.86
C SER A 512 4.51 17.45 2.31
N LYS A 513 3.54 16.94 3.08
CA LYS A 513 3.77 16.40 4.43
C LYS A 513 4.09 14.90 4.42
N PHE A 514 4.23 14.32 3.23
CA PHE A 514 4.35 12.88 3.02
C PHE A 514 5.77 12.31 3.16
#